data_AF-H5XK13-F1
#
_entry.id   AF-H5XK13-F1
#
_cell.length_a   1.000
_cell.length_b   1.000
_cell.length_c   1.000
_cell.angle_alpha   90.00
_cell.angle_beta   90.00
_cell.angle_gamma   90.00
#
_symmetry.space_group_name_H-M   'P 1'
#
loop_
_entity.id
_entity.type
_entity.pdbx_description
1 polymer ?
#
loop_
_entity_poly.entity_id
_entity_poly.type
_entity_poly.pdbx_seq_one_letter_code
_entity_poly.pdbx_strand_id
1 'polypeptide(L)'
;MIAVSGTTLGAVGLGLLAVPAGAGEAPELPDVEPQSLVESVLRAEPPALSGTITVDNELGIPQLGRSSALAADSGRVYYDGEGRARLALELRGGEHTVVADGTQVWSYDSGRNSASRLHLPDAAAASPGMHDTPTDPATAAQKSLEFARETSTVTVDGTATVADRAAYELVLTPKPTEKTLLRETRIAVDAETRMPLRVSVFTHGDTEPVFSLGFSEIDFGEQPADLFTFTPPESAEVTEISPPHDDRAQAPVDDLRVVGDGWDSVMVARMSDAVRKSDGEEAGELLSNIGTRVNGDYGSGYLVKTRAATALLTDDGRIAVGAVPEQVLADALTRDGR
;
A
#
# COMPACT_ATOMS: atom_id res chain seq x y z
N MET A 1 32.84 63.15 7.18
CA MET A 1 33.22 62.70 5.84
C MET A 1 34.63 62.13 5.96
N ILE A 2 34.88 60.85 5.68
CA ILE A 2 35.13 60.35 4.32
C ILE A 2 34.91 58.82 4.28
N ALA A 3 34.15 58.38 3.26
CA ALA A 3 34.25 57.18 2.42
C ALA A 3 34.27 55.79 3.09
N VAL A 4 33.21 54.98 2.93
CA VAL A 4 32.83 54.12 1.77
C VAL A 4 33.52 52.76 1.83
N SER A 5 32.65 51.81 2.14
CA SER A 5 32.79 50.37 2.16
C SER A 5 33.20 49.80 0.81
N GLY A 6 34.14 48.86 0.83
CA GLY A 6 34.45 47.99 -0.28
C GLY A 6 35.12 46.73 0.24
N THR A 7 34.37 45.63 0.28
CA THR A 7 34.92 44.28 0.40
C THR A 7 34.20 43.37 -0.57
N THR A 8 34.80 43.20 -1.74
CA THR A 8 34.67 42.06 -2.63
C THR A 8 35.70 41.01 -2.20
N LEU A 9 35.23 39.89 -1.64
CA LEU A 9 35.95 38.62 -1.46
C LEU A 9 34.82 37.57 -1.55
N GLY A 10 34.71 36.71 -2.55
CA GLY A 10 35.75 35.88 -3.15
C GLY A 10 35.59 34.46 -2.61
N ALA A 11 34.70 33.66 -3.18
CA ALA A 11 34.65 32.22 -2.97
C ALA A 11 34.00 31.53 -4.19
N VAL A 12 34.81 31.21 -5.19
CA VAL A 12 34.50 30.20 -6.20
C VAL A 12 34.67 28.85 -5.51
N GLY A 13 33.55 28.25 -5.08
CA GLY A 13 33.51 26.88 -4.59
C GLY A 13 32.94 25.98 -5.68
N LEU A 14 33.81 25.32 -6.44
CA LEU A 14 33.45 24.23 -7.35
C LEU A 14 33.03 23.01 -6.52
N GLY A 15 31.74 22.89 -6.22
CA GLY A 15 31.12 21.65 -5.75
C GLY A 15 30.55 20.90 -6.95
N LEU A 16 31.35 20.02 -7.56
CA LEU A 16 30.85 19.05 -8.53
C LEU A 16 29.97 18.05 -7.76
N LEU A 17 28.65 18.27 -7.78
CA LEU A 17 27.69 17.25 -7.40
C LEU A 17 27.83 16.10 -8.40
N ALA A 18 28.24 14.94 -7.92
CA ALA A 18 28.20 13.71 -8.70
C ALA A 18 26.72 13.37 -8.94
N VAL A 19 26.17 13.80 -10.07
CA VAL A 19 24.84 13.39 -10.52
C VAL A 19 24.96 11.93 -10.97
N PRO A 20 24.20 10.99 -10.39
CA PRO A 20 24.21 9.62 -10.88
C PRO A 20 23.78 9.63 -12.35
N ALA A 21 24.60 9.01 -13.21
CA ALA A 21 24.32 8.89 -14.63
C ALA A 21 23.05 8.05 -14.82
N GLY A 22 21.95 8.69 -15.22
CA GLY A 22 20.66 8.03 -15.48
C GLY A 22 19.42 8.84 -15.09
N ALA A 23 19.54 9.82 -14.20
CA ALA A 23 18.45 10.75 -13.93
C ALA A 23 18.49 11.87 -14.99
N GLY A 24 17.57 11.80 -15.97
CA GLY A 24 17.21 13.00 -16.72
C GLY A 24 16.83 14.12 -15.74
N GLU A 25 16.96 15.37 -16.17
CA GLU A 25 16.49 16.50 -15.36
C GLU A 25 15.02 16.29 -15.00
N ALA A 26 14.67 16.47 -13.73
CA ALA A 26 13.29 16.29 -13.28
C ALA A 26 12.39 17.24 -14.09
N PRO A 27 11.21 16.78 -14.57
CA PRO A 27 10.34 17.62 -15.38
C PRO A 27 9.98 18.93 -14.67
N GLU A 28 10.12 20.07 -15.34
CA GLU A 28 9.65 21.34 -14.80
C GLU A 28 8.13 21.44 -15.01
N LEU A 29 7.37 21.30 -13.91
CA LEU A 29 5.91 21.42 -13.91
C LEU A 29 5.47 22.67 -13.14
N PRO A 30 4.32 23.27 -13.48
CA PRO A 30 3.77 24.38 -12.69
C PRO A 30 3.47 23.93 -11.26
N ASP A 31 3.77 24.81 -10.29
CA ASP A 31 3.47 24.56 -8.87
C ASP A 31 1.99 24.22 -8.66
N VAL A 32 1.74 23.24 -7.80
CA VAL A 32 0.40 22.81 -7.42
C VAL A 32 0.31 22.59 -5.92
N GLU A 33 -0.73 23.15 -5.31
CA GLU A 33 -1.00 22.93 -3.90
C GLU A 33 -1.43 21.46 -3.65
N PRO A 34 -1.06 20.85 -2.51
CA PRO A 34 -1.42 19.47 -2.21
C PRO A 34 -2.92 19.21 -2.24
N GLN A 35 -3.71 20.19 -1.78
CA GLN A 35 -5.17 20.10 -1.83
C GLN A 35 -5.69 20.01 -3.25
N SER A 36 -5.28 20.93 -4.11
CA SER A 36 -5.68 20.94 -5.51
C SER A 36 -5.24 19.67 -6.24
N LEU A 37 -4.04 19.13 -5.91
CA LEU A 37 -3.58 17.88 -6.51
C LEU A 37 -4.47 16.70 -6.11
N VAL A 38 -4.75 16.51 -4.82
CA VAL A 38 -5.65 15.44 -4.35
C VAL A 38 -7.06 15.60 -4.92
N GLU A 39 -7.55 16.83 -4.99
CA GLU A 39 -8.84 17.15 -5.61
C GLU A 39 -8.89 16.73 -7.07
N SER A 40 -7.80 16.97 -7.81
CA SER A 40 -7.69 16.60 -9.22
C SER A 40 -7.63 15.09 -9.41
N VAL A 41 -6.99 14.34 -8.50
CA VAL A 41 -6.96 12.88 -8.49
C VAL A 41 -8.37 12.32 -8.28
N LEU A 42 -9.13 12.86 -7.33
CA LEU A 42 -10.49 12.39 -7.04
C LEU A 42 -11.51 12.69 -8.15
N ARG A 43 -11.21 13.67 -9.01
CA ARG A 43 -12.02 13.98 -10.21
C ARG A 43 -11.52 13.28 -11.46
N ALA A 44 -10.34 12.67 -11.41
CA ALA A 44 -9.74 12.06 -12.58
C ALA A 44 -10.66 10.95 -13.09
N GLU A 45 -11.00 11.03 -14.37
CA GLU A 45 -11.63 9.95 -15.11
C GLU A 45 -10.50 9.29 -15.91
N PRO A 46 -9.88 8.22 -15.39
CA PRO A 46 -8.75 7.60 -16.05
C PRO A 46 -9.19 7.15 -17.46
N PRO A 47 -8.44 7.50 -18.52
CA PRO A 47 -8.74 6.98 -19.85
C PRO A 47 -8.48 5.46 -19.91
N ALA A 48 -9.01 4.82 -20.96
CA ALA A 48 -8.65 3.45 -21.28
C ALA A 48 -7.12 3.31 -21.41
N LEU A 49 -6.56 2.25 -20.82
CA LEU A 49 -5.11 2.04 -20.78
C LEU A 49 -4.73 0.57 -20.74
N SER A 50 -3.50 0.31 -21.17
CA SER A 50 -2.72 -0.87 -20.83
C SER A 50 -1.42 -0.45 -20.17
N GLY A 51 -0.91 -1.24 -19.23
CA GLY A 51 0.39 -0.95 -18.65
C GLY A 51 1.05 -2.16 -18.00
N THR A 52 2.36 -2.03 -17.82
CA THR A 52 3.18 -2.97 -17.04
C THR A 52 3.51 -2.31 -15.72
N ILE A 53 3.24 -3.00 -14.62
CA ILE A 53 3.60 -2.58 -13.27
C ILE A 53 4.76 -3.43 -12.75
N THR A 54 5.64 -2.81 -11.98
CA THR A 54 6.68 -3.49 -11.22
C THR A 54 6.44 -3.32 -9.73
N VAL A 55 6.83 -4.33 -8.97
CA VAL A 55 6.75 -4.34 -7.51
C VAL A 55 8.15 -4.58 -6.98
N ASP A 56 8.74 -3.54 -6.39
CA ASP A 56 10.00 -3.64 -5.68
C ASP A 56 9.68 -3.80 -4.19
N ASN A 57 9.92 -5.00 -3.66
CA ASN A 57 9.65 -5.31 -2.27
C ASN A 57 10.94 -5.63 -1.50
N GLU A 58 11.41 -4.63 -0.78
CA GLU A 58 12.60 -4.68 0.08
C GLU A 58 12.25 -4.77 1.57
N LEU A 59 10.99 -5.08 1.89
CA LEU A 59 10.51 -5.16 3.27
C LEU A 59 11.28 -6.23 4.06
N GLY A 60 11.81 -7.25 3.39
CA GLY A 60 12.50 -8.35 4.05
C GLY A 60 11.52 -9.28 4.78
N ILE A 61 10.28 -9.35 4.30
CA ILE A 61 9.26 -10.26 4.84
C ILE A 61 9.76 -11.69 4.57
N PRO A 62 9.90 -12.54 5.61
CA PRO A 62 10.10 -13.99 5.43
C PRO A 62 9.00 -14.52 4.50
N GLN A 63 9.22 -15.58 3.71
CA GLN A 63 8.31 -16.05 2.63
C GLN A 63 6.91 -16.54 3.11
N LEU A 64 6.20 -15.73 3.88
CA LEU A 64 4.88 -15.92 4.44
C LEU A 64 3.86 -15.71 3.31
N GLY A 65 3.39 -16.80 2.73
CA GLY A 65 2.31 -16.81 1.76
C GLY A 65 2.74 -16.41 0.35
N ARG A 66 3.11 -17.41 -0.47
CA ARG A 66 3.47 -17.29 -1.90
C ARG A 66 2.33 -16.80 -2.82
N SER A 67 1.23 -16.31 -2.27
CA SER A 67 0.02 -15.93 -2.99
C SER A 67 -0.53 -14.55 -2.59
N SER A 68 0.26 -13.74 -1.90
CA SER A 68 -0.09 -12.33 -1.69
C SER A 68 0.29 -11.53 -2.93
N ALA A 69 -0.50 -10.50 -3.27
CA ALA A 69 -0.14 -9.53 -4.31
C ALA A 69 1.21 -8.85 -4.03
N LEU A 70 1.63 -8.79 -2.75
CA LEU A 70 2.94 -8.27 -2.32
C LEU A 70 4.12 -9.18 -2.69
N ALA A 71 3.86 -10.40 -3.15
CA ALA A 71 4.86 -11.36 -3.60
C ALA A 71 5.02 -11.38 -5.13
N ALA A 72 4.27 -10.54 -5.85
CA ALA A 72 4.48 -10.35 -7.28
C ALA A 72 5.76 -9.55 -7.52
N ASP A 73 6.47 -9.88 -8.60
CA ASP A 73 7.62 -9.10 -9.07
C ASP A 73 7.14 -8.05 -10.11
N SER A 74 6.13 -8.41 -10.89
CA SER A 74 5.56 -7.59 -11.97
C SER A 74 4.10 -7.95 -12.23
N GLY A 75 3.43 -7.15 -13.06
CA GLY A 75 2.11 -7.47 -13.55
C GLY A 75 1.68 -6.63 -14.74
N ARG A 76 0.58 -7.04 -15.38
CA ARG A 76 -0.07 -6.29 -16.46
C ARG A 76 -1.43 -5.81 -16.01
N VAL A 77 -1.74 -4.56 -16.33
CA VAL A 77 -3.03 -3.93 -16.05
C VAL A 77 -3.66 -3.47 -17.36
N TYR A 78 -4.98 -3.65 -17.45
CA TYR A 78 -5.82 -3.18 -18.52
C TYR A 78 -7.06 -2.54 -17.92
N TYR A 79 -7.47 -1.40 -18.44
CA TYR A 79 -8.67 -0.69 -18.04
C TYR A 79 -9.34 -0.09 -19.28
N ASP A 80 -10.66 -0.16 -19.35
CA ASP A 80 -11.41 0.27 -20.54
C ASP A 80 -11.90 1.72 -20.51
N GLY A 81 -11.67 2.44 -19.41
CA GLY A 81 -12.22 3.80 -19.24
C GLY A 81 -13.62 3.84 -18.61
N GLU A 82 -14.34 2.72 -18.60
CA GLU A 82 -15.78 2.64 -18.27
C GLU A 82 -16.08 1.71 -17.07
N GLY A 83 -15.05 1.30 -16.34
CA GLY A 83 -15.18 0.52 -15.10
C GLY A 83 -14.83 -0.96 -15.23
N ARG A 84 -14.45 -1.46 -16.43
CA ARG A 84 -13.94 -2.82 -16.60
C ARG A 84 -12.42 -2.84 -16.53
N ALA A 85 -11.88 -3.82 -15.83
CA ALA A 85 -10.46 -3.91 -15.58
C ALA A 85 -9.96 -5.35 -15.58
N ARG A 86 -8.70 -5.53 -15.95
CA ARG A 86 -7.95 -6.78 -15.78
C ARG A 86 -6.61 -6.47 -15.14
N LEU A 87 -6.26 -7.23 -14.11
CA LEU A 87 -4.94 -7.24 -13.50
C LEU A 87 -4.39 -8.67 -13.56
N ALA A 88 -3.18 -8.83 -14.05
CA ALA A 88 -2.47 -10.11 -14.11
C ALA A 88 -1.12 -9.96 -13.41
N LEU A 89 -1.00 -10.50 -12.20
CA LEU A 89 0.21 -10.44 -11.37
C LEU A 89 1.06 -11.67 -11.59
N GLU A 90 2.34 -11.46 -11.88
CA GLU A 90 3.33 -12.51 -12.09
C GLU A 90 3.95 -12.88 -10.74
N LEU A 91 3.67 -14.11 -10.30
CA LEU A 91 4.22 -14.69 -9.08
C LEU A 91 5.22 -15.79 -9.45
N ARG A 92 6.18 -16.07 -8.57
CA ARG A 92 7.16 -17.17 -8.80
C ARG A 92 6.54 -18.57 -8.97
N GLY A 93 5.30 -18.76 -8.54
CA GLY A 93 4.57 -20.03 -8.59
C GLY A 93 3.42 -20.09 -9.60
N GLY A 94 3.19 -19.02 -10.36
CA GLY A 94 2.06 -18.89 -11.29
C GLY A 94 1.65 -17.43 -11.49
N GLU A 95 0.58 -17.21 -12.24
CA GLU A 95 -0.09 -15.91 -12.34
C GLU A 95 -1.30 -15.85 -11.38
N HIS A 96 -1.52 -14.67 -10.79
CA HIS A 96 -2.78 -14.32 -10.16
C HIS A 96 -3.52 -13.29 -11.00
N THR A 97 -4.70 -13.64 -11.50
CA THR A 97 -5.50 -12.79 -12.39
C THR A 97 -6.74 -12.28 -11.67
N VAL A 98 -7.01 -10.98 -11.75
CA VAL A 98 -8.27 -10.36 -11.34
C VAL A 98 -8.93 -9.73 -12.57
N VAL A 99 -10.22 -10.01 -12.77
CA VAL A 99 -11.00 -9.43 -13.87
C VAL A 99 -12.31 -8.86 -13.33
N ALA A 100 -12.51 -7.56 -13.48
CA ALA A 100 -13.76 -6.88 -13.21
C ALA A 100 -14.47 -6.61 -14.54
N ASP A 101 -15.64 -7.23 -14.75
CA ASP A 101 -16.40 -7.11 -16.00
C ASP A 101 -17.52 -6.06 -15.94
N GLY A 102 -17.60 -5.32 -14.83
CA GLY A 102 -18.63 -4.31 -14.54
C GLY A 102 -19.80 -4.84 -13.72
N THR A 103 -19.98 -6.16 -13.63
CA THR A 103 -21.07 -6.81 -12.85
C THR A 103 -20.57 -7.81 -11.82
N GLN A 104 -19.40 -8.39 -12.06
CA GLN A 104 -18.74 -9.34 -11.19
C GLN A 104 -17.22 -9.14 -11.25
N VAL A 105 -16.55 -9.57 -10.19
CA VAL A 105 -15.11 -9.65 -10.10
C VAL A 105 -14.72 -11.12 -10.00
N TRP A 106 -13.88 -11.55 -10.92
CA TRP A 106 -13.21 -12.84 -10.86
C TRP A 106 -11.80 -12.66 -10.30
N SER A 107 -11.38 -13.57 -9.44
CA SER A 107 -9.99 -13.71 -9.00
C SER A 107 -9.57 -15.15 -9.25
N TYR A 108 -8.41 -15.37 -9.86
CA TYR A 108 -7.92 -16.69 -10.24
C TYR A 108 -6.45 -16.84 -9.88
N ASP A 109 -6.13 -17.91 -9.18
CA ASP A 109 -4.77 -18.34 -8.86
C ASP A 109 -4.44 -19.55 -9.73
N SER A 110 -3.54 -19.37 -10.71
CA SER A 110 -3.15 -20.46 -11.60
C SER A 110 -2.23 -21.49 -10.97
N GLY A 111 -1.50 -21.15 -9.91
CA GLY A 111 -0.65 -22.09 -9.18
C GLY A 111 -1.48 -23.09 -8.38
N ARG A 112 -2.62 -22.64 -7.84
CA ARG A 112 -3.59 -23.50 -7.15
C ARG A 112 -4.70 -24.04 -8.06
N ASN A 113 -4.84 -23.47 -9.26
CA ASN A 113 -5.95 -23.74 -10.17
C ASN A 113 -7.31 -23.55 -9.45
N SER A 114 -7.46 -22.40 -8.79
CA SER A 114 -8.66 -22.04 -8.03
C SER A 114 -9.13 -20.64 -8.43
N ALA A 115 -10.42 -20.48 -8.67
CA ALA A 115 -11.07 -19.21 -8.97
C ALA A 115 -12.09 -18.85 -7.89
N SER A 116 -12.24 -17.56 -7.64
CA SER A 116 -13.34 -17.02 -6.87
C SER A 116 -14.09 -15.97 -7.67
N ARG A 117 -15.39 -15.89 -7.44
CA ARG A 117 -16.27 -14.89 -8.05
C ARG A 117 -16.97 -14.07 -6.96
N LEU A 118 -17.01 -12.77 -7.14
CA LEU A 118 -17.79 -11.83 -6.35
C LEU A 118 -18.75 -11.08 -7.26
N HIS A 119 -20.04 -11.10 -6.94
CA HIS A 119 -21.02 -10.24 -7.61
C HIS A 119 -20.94 -8.82 -7.03
N LEU A 120 -20.81 -7.83 -7.92
CA LEU A 120 -20.86 -6.43 -7.51
C LEU A 120 -22.33 -6.04 -7.26
N PRO A 121 -22.67 -5.43 -6.11
CA PRO A 121 -24.00 -4.90 -5.91
C PRO A 121 -24.26 -3.78 -6.93
N ASP A 122 -25.52 -3.63 -7.37
CA ASP A 122 -25.91 -2.46 -8.15
C ASP A 122 -25.47 -1.20 -7.41
N ALA A 123 -24.91 -0.21 -8.11
CA ALA A 123 -24.43 1.03 -7.49
C ALA A 123 -25.54 1.76 -6.67
N ALA A 124 -26.81 1.49 -6.98
CA ALA A 124 -27.98 2.00 -6.25
C ALA A 124 -28.34 1.19 -4.98
N ALA A 125 -27.78 -0.02 -4.81
CA ALA A 125 -28.06 -0.97 -3.73
C ALA A 125 -26.90 -1.09 -2.72
N ALA A 126 -25.82 -0.30 -2.86
CA ALA A 126 -24.78 -0.20 -1.85
C ALA A 126 -25.41 0.24 -0.51
N SER A 127 -25.14 -0.52 0.55
CA SER A 127 -25.81 -0.44 1.86
C SER A 127 -25.96 0.99 2.43
N PRO A 128 -27.06 1.28 3.16
CA PRO A 128 -27.27 2.55 3.87
C PRO A 128 -26.33 2.62 5.08
N GLY A 129 -25.10 3.04 4.83
CA GLY A 129 -24.01 3.14 5.82
C GLY A 129 -22.84 3.97 5.31
N MET A 130 -22.72 4.13 3.98
CA MET A 130 -21.81 5.08 3.33
C MET A 130 -22.54 6.41 3.04
N HIS A 131 -23.22 6.99 4.03
CA HIS A 131 -23.96 8.26 3.84
C HIS A 131 -23.13 9.51 4.11
N ASP A 132 -21.83 9.37 4.43
CA ASP A 132 -20.97 10.51 4.77
C ASP A 132 -19.80 10.72 3.79
N THR A 133 -19.71 9.90 2.74
CA THR A 133 -18.86 10.19 1.58
C THR A 133 -19.40 11.44 0.90
N PRO A 134 -18.67 12.56 0.89
CA PRO A 134 -19.13 13.74 0.21
C PRO A 134 -19.36 13.41 -1.26
N THR A 135 -20.54 13.72 -1.77
CA THR A 135 -20.88 13.52 -3.18
C THR A 135 -20.11 14.46 -4.12
N ASP A 136 -19.45 15.47 -3.54
CA ASP A 136 -18.58 16.41 -4.25
C ASP A 136 -17.09 16.08 -3.99
N PRO A 137 -16.29 15.87 -5.05
CA PRO A 137 -14.86 15.59 -4.94
C PRO A 137 -14.05 16.66 -4.20
N ALA A 138 -14.45 17.94 -4.21
CA ALA A 138 -13.73 18.97 -3.44
C ALA A 138 -13.83 18.70 -1.94
N THR A 139 -15.05 18.43 -1.49
CA THR A 139 -15.35 18.12 -0.11
C THR A 139 -14.70 16.80 0.31
N ALA A 140 -14.67 15.79 -0.57
CA ALA A 140 -13.97 14.53 -0.33
C ALA A 140 -12.45 14.73 -0.20
N ALA A 141 -11.84 15.54 -1.08
CA ALA A 141 -10.42 15.90 -1.00
C ALA A 141 -10.09 16.60 0.31
N GLN A 142 -10.92 17.58 0.67
CA GLN A 142 -10.75 18.33 1.91
C GLN A 142 -10.81 17.43 3.13
N LYS A 143 -11.85 16.58 3.27
CA LYS A 143 -11.97 15.64 4.39
C LYS A 143 -10.79 14.65 4.43
N SER A 144 -10.41 14.10 3.28
CA SER A 144 -9.30 13.14 3.18
C SER A 144 -7.96 13.76 3.62
N LEU A 145 -7.71 14.99 3.18
CA LEU A 145 -6.50 15.72 3.57
C LEU A 145 -6.54 16.21 5.01
N GLU A 146 -7.70 16.58 5.53
CA GLU A 146 -7.86 16.92 6.94
C GLU A 146 -7.46 15.73 7.82
N PHE A 147 -8.04 14.56 7.54
CA PHE A 147 -7.68 13.31 8.21
C PHE A 147 -6.19 12.97 8.05
N ALA A 148 -5.64 13.03 6.83
CA ALA A 148 -4.21 12.78 6.61
C ALA A 148 -3.32 13.79 7.36
N ARG A 149 -3.74 15.05 7.44
CA ARG A 149 -3.02 16.14 8.14
C ARG A 149 -3.13 16.04 9.66
N GLU A 150 -4.00 15.22 10.23
CA GLU A 150 -4.02 14.96 11.67
C GLU A 150 -2.74 14.27 12.12
N THR A 151 -2.23 13.34 11.30
CA THR A 151 -1.08 12.48 11.64
C THR A 151 0.12 12.70 10.71
N SER A 152 -0.03 13.47 9.63
CA SER A 152 1.02 13.70 8.62
C SER A 152 1.19 15.17 8.28
N THR A 153 2.35 15.52 7.74
CA THR A 153 2.53 16.68 6.86
C THR A 153 2.31 16.21 5.43
N VAL A 154 1.50 16.94 4.66
CA VAL A 154 1.18 16.60 3.26
C VAL A 154 1.68 17.72 2.36
N THR A 155 2.59 17.40 1.45
CA THR A 155 3.24 18.35 0.54
C THR A 155 3.26 17.83 -0.89
N VAL A 156 3.41 18.72 -1.86
CA VAL A 156 3.87 18.35 -3.21
C VAL A 156 5.32 18.79 -3.26
N ASP A 157 6.22 17.81 -3.33
CA ASP A 157 7.66 18.07 -3.20
C ASP A 157 8.41 17.44 -4.38
N GLY A 158 8.63 18.25 -5.41
CA GLY A 158 9.33 17.86 -6.62
C GLY A 158 8.46 17.18 -7.66
N THR A 159 9.13 16.70 -8.69
CA THR A 159 8.55 16.03 -9.84
C THR A 159 9.38 14.79 -10.19
N ALA A 160 8.75 13.85 -10.88
CA ALA A 160 9.38 12.63 -11.32
C ALA A 160 8.95 12.30 -12.75
N THR A 161 9.74 11.45 -13.40
CA THR A 161 9.31 10.75 -14.62
C THR A 161 8.99 9.31 -14.24
N VAL A 162 7.78 8.85 -14.56
CA VAL A 162 7.32 7.46 -14.35
C VAL A 162 6.73 6.94 -15.65
N ALA A 163 7.25 5.82 -16.17
CA ALA A 163 6.86 5.26 -17.46
C ALA A 163 6.83 6.33 -18.59
N ASP A 164 7.91 7.11 -18.70
CA ASP A 164 8.07 8.25 -19.64
C ASP A 164 7.07 9.40 -19.48
N ARG A 165 6.35 9.47 -18.34
CA ARG A 165 5.39 10.53 -18.04
C ARG A 165 5.85 11.42 -16.90
N ALA A 166 5.70 12.73 -17.08
CA ALA A 166 5.95 13.70 -16.02
C ALA A 166 4.87 13.61 -14.93
N ALA A 167 5.30 13.60 -13.68
CA ALA A 167 4.43 13.43 -12.53
C ALA A 167 4.81 14.39 -11.39
N TYR A 168 3.82 14.83 -10.64
CA TYR A 168 3.97 15.51 -9.36
C TYR A 168 4.24 14.48 -8.26
N GLU A 169 5.14 14.77 -7.32
CA GLU A 169 5.34 13.90 -6.15
C GLU A 169 4.53 14.43 -4.95
N LEU A 170 3.42 13.77 -4.63
CA LEU A 170 2.69 13.99 -3.38
C LEU A 170 3.40 13.22 -2.26
N VAL A 171 3.82 13.91 -1.21
CA VAL A 171 4.59 13.35 -0.10
C VAL A 171 3.78 13.44 1.19
N LEU A 172 3.65 12.30 1.86
CA LEU A 172 3.05 12.17 3.19
C LEU A 172 4.15 11.80 4.18
N THR A 173 4.47 12.73 5.08
CA THR A 173 5.47 12.54 6.12
C THR A 173 4.78 12.45 7.48
N PRO A 174 4.92 11.35 8.24
CA PRO A 174 4.39 11.24 9.60
C PRO A 174 4.86 12.40 10.47
N LYS A 175 3.98 12.92 11.34
CA LYS A 175 4.35 13.97 12.29
C LYS A 175 5.38 13.44 13.31
N PRO A 176 6.21 14.31 13.91
CA PRO A 176 7.18 13.89 14.94
C PRO A 176 6.56 13.24 16.20
N THR A 177 5.25 13.38 16.39
CA THR A 177 4.50 12.72 17.47
C THR A 177 4.15 11.26 17.17
N GLU A 178 4.15 10.88 15.90
CA GLU A 178 3.84 9.52 15.46
C GLU A 178 5.00 8.57 15.81
N LYS A 179 4.66 7.38 16.29
CA LYS A 179 5.64 6.35 16.64
C LYS A 179 5.70 5.28 15.56
N THR A 180 6.27 5.62 14.42
CA THR A 180 6.33 4.75 13.24
C THR A 180 7.77 4.44 12.80
N LEU A 181 7.94 3.34 12.07
CA LEU A 181 9.18 3.00 11.36
C LEU A 181 9.29 3.73 10.01
N LEU A 182 8.18 4.26 9.50
CA LEU A 182 8.09 4.87 8.20
C LEU A 182 8.54 6.32 8.27
N ARG A 183 9.39 6.72 7.32
CA ARG A 183 9.83 8.10 7.17
C ARG A 183 8.86 8.91 6.34
N GLU A 184 8.41 8.36 5.22
CA GLU A 184 7.44 9.00 4.33
C GLU A 184 6.86 8.01 3.33
N THR A 185 5.73 8.38 2.73
CA THR A 185 5.19 7.77 1.51
C THR A 185 5.17 8.81 0.41
N ARG A 186 5.62 8.44 -0.79
CA ARG A 186 5.55 9.28 -1.99
C ARG A 186 4.59 8.66 -3.00
N ILE A 187 3.77 9.50 -3.61
CA ILE A 187 2.82 9.12 -4.65
C ILE A 187 3.12 10.00 -5.87
N ALA A 188 3.60 9.39 -6.94
CA ALA A 188 3.77 10.07 -8.22
C ALA A 188 2.42 10.15 -8.91
N VAL A 189 1.93 11.37 -9.15
CA VAL A 189 0.63 11.66 -9.79
C VAL A 189 0.90 12.26 -11.17
N ASP A 190 0.39 11.60 -12.21
CA ASP A 190 0.56 12.03 -13.60
C ASP A 190 0.12 13.49 -13.80
N ALA A 191 0.93 14.28 -14.51
CA ALA A 191 0.66 15.70 -14.69
C ALA A 191 -0.56 15.97 -15.59
N GLU A 192 -0.89 15.05 -16.51
CA GLU A 192 -1.93 15.23 -17.51
C GLU A 192 -3.26 14.58 -17.08
N THR A 193 -3.22 13.28 -16.75
CA THR A 193 -4.41 12.47 -16.42
C THR A 193 -4.75 12.50 -14.93
N ARG A 194 -3.84 12.97 -14.08
CA ARG A 194 -3.98 12.98 -12.61
C ARG A 194 -4.13 11.58 -12.00
N MET A 195 -3.76 10.53 -12.73
CA MET A 195 -3.71 9.18 -12.21
C MET A 195 -2.45 8.96 -11.34
N PRO A 196 -2.55 8.23 -10.22
CA PRO A 196 -1.37 7.73 -9.52
C PRO A 196 -0.60 6.75 -10.41
N LEU A 197 0.70 7.02 -10.63
CA LEU A 197 1.58 6.20 -11.45
C LEU A 197 2.53 5.33 -10.62
N ARG A 198 2.90 5.78 -9.42
CA ARG A 198 3.79 5.05 -8.51
C ARG A 198 3.50 5.43 -7.07
N VAL A 199 3.58 4.44 -6.19
CA VAL A 199 3.61 4.61 -4.73
C VAL A 199 4.92 4.03 -4.22
N SER A 200 5.62 4.79 -3.37
CA SER A 200 6.89 4.38 -2.77
C SER A 200 6.88 4.67 -1.27
N VAL A 201 7.32 3.71 -0.47
CA VAL A 201 7.36 3.80 1.00
C VAL A 201 8.82 3.78 1.44
N PHE A 202 9.17 4.70 2.32
CA PHE A 202 10.53 4.87 2.82
C PHE A 202 10.57 4.70 4.34
N THR A 203 11.67 4.12 4.82
CA THR A 203 12.00 3.98 6.24
C THR A 203 13.07 4.98 6.64
N HIS A 204 13.27 5.12 7.95
CA HIS A 204 14.38 5.92 8.47
C HIS A 204 15.72 5.22 8.20
N GLY A 205 16.72 5.99 7.75
CA GLY A 205 18.09 5.49 7.52
C GLY A 205 18.38 5.05 6.08
N ASP A 206 17.35 4.87 5.26
CA ASP A 206 17.46 4.44 3.86
C ASP A 206 17.12 5.57 2.89
N THR A 207 17.88 5.66 1.80
CA THR A 207 17.63 6.60 0.68
C THR A 207 16.75 5.98 -0.41
N GLU A 208 16.75 4.66 -0.51
CA GLU A 208 15.93 3.89 -1.45
C GLU A 208 14.61 3.47 -0.77
N PRO A 209 13.52 3.32 -1.54
CA PRO A 209 12.25 2.86 -0.98
C PRO A 209 12.34 1.40 -0.54
N VAL A 210 11.75 1.08 0.61
CA VAL A 210 11.62 -0.31 1.08
C VAL A 210 10.46 -1.04 0.41
N PHE A 211 9.58 -0.29 -0.24
CA PHE A 211 8.52 -0.81 -1.08
C PHE A 211 8.23 0.20 -2.18
N SER A 212 8.10 -0.26 -3.42
CA SER A 212 7.62 0.56 -4.54
C SER A 212 6.69 -0.28 -5.42
N LEU A 213 5.56 0.31 -5.82
CA LEU A 213 4.64 -0.21 -6.81
C LEU A 213 4.41 0.89 -7.83
N GLY A 214 4.69 0.65 -9.10
CA GLY A 214 4.44 1.65 -10.13
C GLY A 214 4.50 1.11 -11.54
N PHE A 215 4.03 1.92 -12.49
CA PHE A 215 4.13 1.62 -13.91
C PHE A 215 5.58 1.70 -14.37
N SER A 216 6.05 0.65 -15.04
CA SER A 216 7.25 0.69 -15.87
C SER A 216 6.92 1.09 -17.30
N GLU A 217 5.71 0.78 -17.77
CA GLU A 217 5.19 1.10 -19.10
C GLU A 217 3.70 1.44 -19.00
N ILE A 218 3.23 2.44 -19.75
CA ILE A 218 1.82 2.81 -19.80
C ILE A 218 1.47 3.33 -21.19
N ASP A 219 0.38 2.80 -21.75
CA ASP A 219 -0.17 3.18 -23.04
C ASP A 219 -1.65 3.50 -22.88
N PHE A 220 -2.06 4.66 -23.37
CA PHE A 220 -3.46 5.09 -23.37
C PHE A 220 -4.12 4.76 -24.70
N GLY A 221 -5.28 4.11 -24.64
CA GLY A 221 -6.02 3.69 -25.82
C GLY A 221 -7.09 2.66 -25.51
N GLU A 222 -8.00 2.48 -26.47
CA GLU A 222 -9.07 1.49 -26.39
C GLU A 222 -8.51 0.08 -26.22
N GLN A 223 -9.11 -0.69 -25.31
CA GLN A 223 -8.70 -2.05 -24.99
C GLN A 223 -9.68 -3.06 -25.60
N PRO A 224 -9.20 -4.20 -26.15
CA PRO A 224 -10.07 -5.27 -26.64
C PRO A 224 -11.04 -5.76 -25.56
N ALA A 225 -12.33 -5.80 -25.89
CA ALA A 225 -13.39 -6.16 -24.93
C ALA A 225 -13.19 -7.55 -24.30
N ASP A 226 -12.60 -8.49 -25.03
CA ASP A 226 -12.36 -9.87 -24.57
C ASP A 226 -11.41 -9.93 -23.36
N LEU A 227 -10.55 -8.93 -23.16
CA LEU A 227 -9.66 -8.86 -21.98
C LEU A 227 -10.44 -8.80 -20.66
N PHE A 228 -11.64 -8.25 -20.70
CA PHE A 228 -12.50 -8.04 -19.54
C PHE A 228 -13.48 -9.18 -19.31
N THR A 229 -13.35 -10.26 -20.08
CA THR A 229 -14.11 -11.49 -19.86
C THR A 229 -13.20 -12.54 -19.24
N PHE A 230 -13.70 -13.24 -18.22
CA PHE A 230 -12.98 -14.34 -17.60
C PHE A 230 -13.85 -15.58 -17.56
N THR A 231 -13.29 -16.70 -18.03
CA THR A 231 -13.87 -18.03 -17.88
C THR A 231 -12.82 -18.88 -17.16
N PRO A 232 -13.11 -19.39 -15.95
CA PRO A 232 -12.17 -20.26 -15.26
C PRO A 232 -11.91 -21.54 -16.08
N PRO A 233 -10.70 -22.11 -16.05
CA PRO A 233 -10.43 -23.41 -16.65
C PRO A 233 -11.40 -24.49 -16.16
N GLU A 234 -11.75 -25.47 -16.99
CA GLU A 234 -12.76 -26.51 -16.63
C GLU A 234 -12.39 -27.31 -15.38
N SER A 235 -11.10 -27.43 -15.07
CA SER A 235 -10.60 -28.12 -13.88
C SER A 235 -10.45 -27.23 -12.65
N ALA A 236 -10.75 -25.93 -12.75
CA ALA A 236 -10.54 -24.99 -11.65
C ALA A 236 -11.59 -25.18 -10.55
N GLU A 237 -11.14 -25.14 -9.30
CA GLU A 237 -12.06 -25.07 -8.15
C GLU A 237 -12.67 -23.66 -8.09
N VAL A 238 -13.98 -23.55 -8.25
CA VAL A 238 -14.68 -22.24 -8.27
C VAL A 238 -15.45 -22.01 -6.99
N THR A 239 -15.19 -20.89 -6.31
CA THR A 239 -15.89 -20.47 -5.09
C THR A 239 -16.66 -19.17 -5.30
N GLU A 240 -17.92 -19.13 -4.87
CA GLU A 240 -18.70 -17.89 -4.79
C GLU A 240 -18.37 -17.15 -3.48
N ILE A 241 -17.81 -15.95 -3.60
CA ILE A 241 -17.65 -15.03 -2.47
C ILE A 241 -18.93 -14.19 -2.41
N SER A 242 -19.77 -14.48 -1.43
CA SER A 242 -20.84 -13.57 -1.05
C SER A 242 -20.24 -12.47 -0.15
N PRO A 243 -20.71 -11.21 -0.24
CA PRO A 243 -20.36 -10.20 0.75
C PRO A 243 -20.68 -10.76 2.15
N PRO A 244 -19.81 -10.52 3.14
CA PRO A 244 -19.86 -11.22 4.41
C PRO A 244 -21.25 -11.08 5.02
N HIS A 245 -21.97 -12.20 5.10
CA HIS A 245 -22.93 -12.37 6.18
C HIS A 245 -22.12 -12.51 7.47
N ASP A 246 -22.71 -12.10 8.60
CA ASP A 246 -22.12 -12.02 9.94
C ASP A 246 -21.77 -13.42 10.52
N ASP A 247 -21.11 -14.27 9.75
CA ASP A 247 -20.65 -15.59 10.13
C ASP A 247 -19.25 -15.48 10.74
N ARG A 248 -19.20 -14.93 11.96
CA ARG A 248 -18.04 -14.92 12.86
C ARG A 248 -17.50 -16.32 13.22
N ALA A 249 -18.09 -17.40 12.69
CA ALA A 249 -17.86 -18.77 13.14
C ALA A 249 -16.63 -19.46 12.50
N GLN A 250 -15.92 -18.84 11.55
CA GLN A 250 -14.78 -19.46 10.85
C GLN A 250 -13.55 -18.55 10.67
N ALA A 251 -13.46 -17.44 11.41
CA ALA A 251 -12.30 -16.54 11.28
C ALA A 251 -11.01 -17.19 11.83
N PRO A 252 -9.85 -17.02 11.17
CA PRO A 252 -8.56 -17.54 11.65
C PRO A 252 -8.09 -16.82 12.93
N VAL A 253 -8.66 -15.64 13.21
CA VAL A 253 -8.38 -14.83 14.39
C VAL A 253 -9.68 -14.34 15.03
N ASP A 254 -9.69 -14.32 16.35
CA ASP A 254 -10.71 -13.73 17.22
C ASP A 254 -10.28 -12.32 17.68
N ASP A 255 -11.23 -11.54 18.19
CA ASP A 255 -11.00 -10.24 18.84
C ASP A 255 -10.16 -9.22 18.02
N LEU A 256 -10.28 -9.26 16.69
CA LEU A 256 -9.59 -8.33 15.79
C LEU A 256 -9.99 -6.88 16.08
N ARG A 257 -8.99 -6.04 16.38
CA ARG A 257 -9.15 -4.62 16.67
C ARG A 257 -7.91 -3.83 16.27
N VAL A 258 -8.05 -2.51 16.20
CA VAL A 258 -6.94 -1.57 15.96
C VAL A 258 -6.73 -0.73 17.23
N VAL A 259 -5.46 -0.52 17.61
CA VAL A 259 -5.04 0.32 18.74
C VAL A 259 -4.13 1.43 18.23
N GLY A 260 -4.38 2.66 18.62
CA GLY A 260 -3.68 3.82 18.06
C GLY A 260 -4.44 4.41 16.88
N ASP A 261 -3.86 5.46 16.30
CA ASP A 261 -4.45 6.26 15.24
C ASP A 261 -3.36 6.61 14.19
N GLY A 262 -3.72 6.72 12.92
CA GLY A 262 -2.75 7.06 11.86
C GLY A 262 -1.56 6.11 11.78
N TRP A 263 -0.33 6.64 11.88
CA TRP A 263 0.90 5.88 11.63
C TRP A 263 1.36 5.03 12.82
N ASP A 264 0.79 5.27 14.01
CA ASP A 264 1.06 4.46 15.20
C ASP A 264 0.05 3.31 15.41
N SER A 265 -0.84 3.11 14.43
CA SER A 265 -1.86 2.07 14.45
C SER A 265 -1.26 0.67 14.52
N VAL A 266 -1.77 -0.12 15.46
CA VAL A 266 -1.43 -1.52 15.68
C VAL A 266 -2.68 -2.37 15.52
N MET A 267 -2.65 -3.31 14.58
CA MET A 267 -3.64 -4.36 14.52
C MET A 267 -3.36 -5.38 15.62
N VAL A 268 -4.32 -5.59 16.50
CA VAL A 268 -4.28 -6.60 17.56
C VAL A 268 -5.37 -7.63 17.30
N ALA A 269 -5.02 -8.91 17.42
CA ALA A 269 -5.97 -10.00 17.32
C ALA A 269 -5.53 -11.17 18.19
N ARG A 270 -6.38 -12.18 18.32
CA ARG A 270 -6.05 -13.44 18.99
C ARG A 270 -6.17 -14.57 17.99
N MET A 271 -5.18 -15.47 17.89
CA MET A 271 -5.38 -16.67 17.07
C MET A 271 -6.59 -17.46 17.58
N SER A 272 -7.37 -18.06 16.70
CA SER A 272 -8.46 -18.92 17.15
C SER A 272 -7.93 -20.25 17.70
N ASP A 273 -8.70 -20.87 18.60
CA ASP A 273 -8.32 -22.16 19.19
C ASP A 273 -8.25 -23.29 18.16
N ALA A 274 -8.97 -23.16 17.05
CA ALA A 274 -8.90 -24.10 15.93
C ALA A 274 -7.52 -24.06 15.27
N VAL A 275 -7.04 -22.85 14.93
CA VAL A 275 -5.74 -22.64 14.27
C VAL A 275 -4.59 -23.01 15.21
N ARG A 276 -4.68 -22.68 16.51
CA ARG A 276 -3.65 -23.10 17.49
C ARG A 276 -3.50 -24.62 17.57
N LYS A 277 -4.58 -25.37 17.40
CA LYS A 277 -4.59 -26.84 17.52
C LYS A 277 -4.16 -27.55 16.24
N SER A 278 -4.44 -26.97 15.07
CA SER A 278 -4.08 -27.58 13.78
C SER A 278 -2.65 -27.25 13.34
N ASP A 279 -2.23 -26.00 13.54
CA ASP A 279 -1.02 -25.44 12.89
C ASP A 279 0.03 -24.96 13.91
N GLY A 280 -0.23 -25.14 15.21
CA GLY A 280 0.57 -24.54 16.29
C GLY A 280 2.04 -25.01 16.33
N GLU A 281 2.31 -26.28 16.00
CA GLU A 281 3.68 -26.81 15.99
C GLU A 281 4.49 -26.27 14.80
N GLU A 282 3.93 -26.30 13.58
CA GLU A 282 4.59 -25.81 12.36
C GLU A 282 4.76 -24.28 12.37
N ALA A 283 3.74 -23.55 12.85
CA ALA A 283 3.83 -22.11 13.08
C ALA A 283 4.89 -21.76 14.14
N GLY A 284 5.00 -22.56 15.21
CA GLY A 284 6.00 -22.39 16.26
C GLY A 284 7.43 -22.60 15.76
N GLU A 285 7.67 -23.64 14.95
CA GLU A 285 8.97 -23.87 14.32
C GLU A 285 9.33 -22.73 13.36
N LEU A 286 8.41 -22.32 12.50
CA LEU A 286 8.62 -21.21 11.57
C LEU A 286 8.98 -19.92 12.32
N LEU A 287 8.22 -19.58 13.37
CA LEU A 287 8.49 -18.40 14.20
C LEU A 287 9.81 -18.48 14.96
N SER A 288 10.23 -19.67 15.38
CA SER A 288 11.55 -19.85 15.99
C SER A 288 12.71 -19.59 15.03
N ASN A 289 12.48 -19.79 13.73
CA ASN A 289 13.47 -19.57 12.68
C ASN A 289 13.55 -18.10 12.22
N ILE A 290 12.41 -17.40 12.20
CA ILE A 290 12.32 -16.02 11.66
C ILE A 290 12.21 -14.93 12.75
N GLY A 291 11.79 -15.33 13.95
CA GLY A 291 11.49 -14.44 15.06
C GLY A 291 12.51 -14.52 16.18
N THR A 292 12.67 -13.42 16.91
CA THR A 292 13.48 -13.35 18.12
C THR A 292 12.59 -13.56 19.34
N ARG A 293 12.99 -14.43 20.27
CA ARG A 293 12.29 -14.61 21.54
C ARG A 293 12.41 -13.34 22.39
N VAL A 294 11.28 -12.81 22.86
CA VAL A 294 11.21 -11.60 23.69
C VAL A 294 10.31 -11.80 24.91
N ASN A 295 10.49 -10.96 25.92
CA ASN A 295 9.66 -10.96 27.13
C ASN A 295 9.44 -9.52 27.60
N GLY A 296 8.20 -9.19 27.96
CA GLY A 296 7.82 -7.89 28.51
C GLY A 296 6.56 -7.98 29.37
N ASP A 297 5.94 -6.85 29.63
CA ASP A 297 4.72 -6.76 30.46
C ASP A 297 3.51 -7.48 29.84
N TYR A 298 3.54 -7.69 28.52
CA TYR A 298 2.57 -8.50 27.78
C TYR A 298 2.83 -10.01 27.91
N GLY A 299 3.88 -10.45 28.60
CA GLY A 299 4.32 -11.85 28.68
C GLY A 299 5.49 -12.15 27.73
N SER A 300 5.66 -13.44 27.42
CA SER A 300 6.68 -13.93 26.49
C SER A 300 6.10 -14.18 25.09
N GLY A 301 6.95 -14.07 24.06
CA GLY A 301 6.54 -14.31 22.68
C GLY A 301 7.69 -14.27 21.68
N TYR A 302 7.34 -14.30 20.39
CA TYR A 302 8.25 -14.15 19.27
C TYR A 302 7.99 -12.83 18.55
N LEU A 303 9.07 -12.08 18.35
CA LEU A 303 9.07 -10.82 17.63
C LEU A 303 9.69 -11.02 16.25
N VAL A 304 8.96 -10.66 15.21
CA VAL A 304 9.43 -10.62 13.83
C VAL A 304 9.57 -9.16 13.42
N LYS A 305 10.78 -8.79 12.96
CA LYS A 305 11.10 -7.43 12.49
C LYS A 305 11.40 -7.48 11.01
N THR A 306 10.77 -6.58 10.27
CA THR A 306 11.05 -6.29 8.86
C THR A 306 11.56 -4.85 8.79
N ARG A 307 11.94 -4.35 7.60
CA ARG A 307 12.40 -2.95 7.48
C ARG A 307 11.30 -1.94 7.80
N ALA A 308 10.05 -2.24 7.45
CA ALA A 308 8.94 -1.30 7.54
C ALA A 308 7.86 -1.69 8.57
N ALA A 309 7.88 -2.92 9.09
CA ALA A 309 6.87 -3.42 10.00
C ALA A 309 7.43 -4.35 11.08
N THR A 310 6.74 -4.39 12.21
CA THR A 310 6.99 -5.34 13.28
C THR A 310 5.74 -6.16 13.57
N ALA A 311 5.96 -7.41 13.95
CA ALA A 311 4.91 -8.33 14.38
C ALA A 311 5.35 -9.04 15.66
N LEU A 312 4.43 -9.19 16.61
CA LEU A 312 4.65 -9.85 17.89
C LEU A 312 3.55 -10.89 18.10
N LEU A 313 3.95 -12.16 18.22
CA LEU A 313 3.06 -13.24 18.65
C LEU A 313 3.44 -13.64 20.08
N THR A 314 2.52 -13.48 21.03
CA THR A 314 2.69 -13.92 22.41
C THR A 314 2.39 -15.41 22.57
N ASP A 315 2.92 -16.04 23.62
CA ASP A 315 2.69 -17.47 23.90
C ASP A 315 1.23 -17.81 24.20
N ASP A 316 0.46 -16.85 24.73
CA ASP A 316 -0.99 -16.98 24.92
C ASP A 316 -1.80 -16.71 23.62
N GLY A 317 -1.07 -16.51 22.51
CA GLY A 317 -1.52 -16.42 21.14
C GLY A 317 -2.21 -15.12 20.75
N ARG A 318 -1.90 -14.01 21.43
CA ARG A 318 -2.22 -12.67 20.94
C ARG A 318 -1.20 -12.27 19.89
N ILE A 319 -1.70 -11.63 18.83
CA ILE A 319 -0.91 -11.12 17.71
C ILE A 319 -1.03 -9.59 17.76
N ALA A 320 0.09 -8.90 17.60
CA ALA A 320 0.13 -7.47 17.32
C ALA A 320 1.00 -7.21 16.09
N VAL A 321 0.51 -6.44 15.12
CA VAL A 321 1.24 -6.10 13.88
C VAL A 321 1.05 -4.62 13.57
N GLY A 322 2.14 -3.95 13.19
CA GLY A 322 2.08 -2.55 12.75
C GLY A 322 3.40 -2.05 12.17
N ALA A 323 3.34 -0.92 11.47
CA ALA A 323 4.52 -0.23 10.94
C ALA A 323 5.23 0.60 12.03
N VAL A 324 5.42 0.00 13.21
CA VAL A 324 5.78 0.69 14.45
C VAL A 324 6.93 -0.04 15.16
N PRO A 325 7.68 0.64 16.06
CA PRO A 325 8.62 -0.04 16.93
C PRO A 325 7.97 -1.06 17.87
N GLU A 326 8.74 -2.05 18.31
CA GLU A 326 8.31 -3.10 19.25
C GLU A 326 7.60 -2.57 20.50
N GLN A 327 8.06 -1.44 21.05
CA GLN A 327 7.48 -0.85 22.24
C GLN A 327 6.01 -0.45 22.02
N VAL A 328 5.65 -0.01 20.82
CA VAL A 328 4.26 0.36 20.49
C VAL A 328 3.36 -0.87 20.43
N LEU A 329 3.86 -1.99 19.87
CA LEU A 329 3.15 -3.27 19.92
C LEU A 329 2.94 -3.76 21.36
N ALA A 330 3.99 -3.64 22.19
CA ALA A 330 3.94 -4.02 23.60
C ALA A 330 2.88 -3.21 24.36
N ASP A 331 2.84 -1.89 24.16
CA ASP A 331 1.84 -1.00 24.75
C ASP A 331 0.42 -1.34 24.27
N ALA A 332 0.26 -1.72 23.00
CA ALA A 332 -1.05 -2.11 22.44
C ALA A 332 -1.59 -3.42 23.04
N LEU A 333 -0.72 -4.40 23.30
CA LEU A 333 -1.07 -5.68 23.92
C LEU A 333 -1.34 -5.59 25.42
N THR A 334 -0.72 -4.64 26.13
CA THR A 334 -0.90 -4.47 27.58
C THR A 334 -2.14 -3.68 27.95
N ARG A 335 -2.57 -2.74 27.10
CA ARG A 335 -3.86 -2.04 27.25
C ARG A 335 -5.07 -2.99 27.17
N ASP A 336 -4.88 -4.19 26.62
CA ASP A 336 -5.88 -5.27 26.54
C ASP A 336 -6.15 -5.98 27.88
N GLY A 337 -5.27 -5.79 28.86
CA GLY A 337 -5.34 -6.48 30.17
C GLY A 337 -5.99 -5.70 31.30
N ARG A 338 -6.64 -4.55 31.03
CA ARG A 338 -7.35 -3.73 32.02
C ARG A 338 -8.82 -3.52 31.67
#